data_AF-A0A5P2H138-F1
#
_entry.id   AF-A0A5P2H138-F1
#
_cell.length_a   1.000
_cell.length_b   1.000
_cell.length_c   1.000
_cell.angle_alpha   90.00
_cell.angle_beta   90.00
_cell.angle_gamma   90.00
#
_symmetry.space_group_name_H-M   'P 1'
#
loop_
_entity.id
_entity.type
_entity.pdbx_description
1 polymer ?
#
loop_
_entity_poly.entity_id
_entity_poly.type
_entity_poly.pdbx_seq_one_letter_code
_entity_poly.pdbx_strand_id
1 'polypeptide(L)'
;MSISDIPARHSKSCFGIIYTLPPLTMRTLAALFAVIVLAAPSAHGRSEYPEAQLFEQAERLNDRCRGGSGDDPATMRACDQRDAVITRLKKAGWCYGKESDYGYQRVWQRCHAGVAAPAKSTEITGYVFSRGGGNVSPGDVIRRDDMIYVLYSHVPCSLPIAAAPNMQAAELFQGRKLTRACWAPTISPLADKFTIVSQYGHVESSSLFGFVETRFRADGDAIAVGPAISQHEYRRRLDEYMRSLR
;
A
#
# COMPACT_ATOMS: atom_id res chain seq x y z
N MET A 1 50.64 -3.78 -6.12
CA MET A 1 50.49 -2.76 -7.18
C MET A 1 49.45 -1.75 -6.70
N SER A 2 49.90 -0.59 -6.25
CA SER A 2 49.08 0.61 -6.01
C SER A 2 48.79 1.32 -7.33
N ILE A 3 47.64 2.00 -7.42
CA ILE A 3 47.27 3.19 -8.23
C ILE A 3 45.77 3.40 -7.90
N SER A 4 45.34 4.37 -7.08
CA SER A 4 45.26 5.83 -7.26
C SER A 4 44.10 6.30 -8.17
N ASP A 5 43.17 7.01 -7.52
CA ASP A 5 42.49 8.25 -7.92
C ASP A 5 41.42 8.28 -9.04
N ILE A 6 40.19 8.66 -8.65
CA ILE A 6 39.11 9.13 -9.52
C ILE A 6 38.75 10.57 -9.11
N PRO A 7 38.74 11.57 -10.02
CA PRO A 7 38.46 12.96 -9.66
C PRO A 7 36.97 13.31 -9.68
N ALA A 8 36.61 14.22 -8.78
CA ALA A 8 35.32 14.89 -8.66
C ALA A 8 35.01 15.79 -9.87
N ARG A 9 33.72 15.90 -10.23
CA ARG A 9 33.25 16.82 -11.27
C ARG A 9 32.25 17.83 -10.71
N HIS A 10 32.56 19.09 -11.00
CA HIS A 10 31.97 20.32 -10.50
C HIS A 10 30.55 20.63 -10.98
N SER A 11 29.83 21.28 -10.05
CA SER A 11 28.72 22.21 -10.16
C SER A 11 28.75 23.15 -11.38
N LYS A 12 27.59 23.37 -12.00
CA LYS A 12 27.29 24.61 -12.74
C LYS A 12 25.86 25.10 -12.43
N SER A 13 25.84 26.29 -11.83
CA SER A 13 24.71 27.18 -11.63
C SER A 13 24.51 28.05 -12.88
N CYS A 14 23.27 28.26 -13.33
CA CYS A 14 22.90 29.24 -14.36
C CYS A 14 21.52 29.83 -13.98
N PHE A 15 21.48 31.09 -13.55
CA PHE A 15 21.24 32.31 -14.33
C PHE A 15 19.77 32.78 -14.22
N GLY A 16 19.55 33.79 -13.38
CA GLY A 16 18.31 34.55 -13.30
C GLY A 16 18.22 35.59 -14.40
N ILE A 17 17.02 35.75 -14.96
CA ILE A 17 16.70 36.76 -15.97
C ILE A 17 16.01 37.93 -15.25
N ILE A 18 16.65 39.10 -15.29
CA ILE A 18 16.10 40.39 -14.85
C ILE A 18 15.46 41.03 -16.08
N TYR A 19 14.15 41.25 -16.07
CA TYR A 19 13.46 42.07 -17.07
C TYR A 19 13.34 43.51 -16.57
N THR A 20 13.94 44.43 -17.31
CA THR A 20 13.79 45.89 -17.19
C THR A 20 12.58 46.36 -18.01
N LEU A 21 11.72 47.19 -17.43
CA LEU A 21 10.60 47.85 -18.11
C LEU A 21 10.99 49.30 -18.51
N PRO A 22 10.55 49.80 -19.68
CA PRO A 22 10.86 51.15 -20.15
C PRO A 22 9.93 52.24 -19.57
N PRO A 23 10.33 53.54 -19.67
CA PRO A 23 9.67 54.65 -18.98
C PRO A 23 8.42 55.17 -19.71
N LEU A 24 7.41 55.55 -18.91
CA LEU A 24 6.20 56.26 -19.32
C LEU A 24 6.52 57.73 -19.71
N THR A 25 6.08 58.15 -20.89
CA THR A 25 6.00 59.57 -21.25
C THR A 25 4.60 60.12 -21.03
N MET A 26 4.49 61.07 -20.11
CA MET A 26 3.36 61.99 -19.92
C MET A 26 3.22 62.94 -21.12
N ARG A 27 2.00 63.13 -21.65
CA ARG A 27 1.46 64.44 -22.06
C ARG A 27 -0.04 64.38 -22.40
N THR A 28 -0.84 64.88 -21.45
CA THR A 28 -2.05 65.71 -21.62
C THR A 28 -3.12 65.33 -22.64
N LEU A 29 -4.30 64.95 -22.14
CA LEU A 29 -5.55 65.65 -22.46
C LEU A 29 -6.60 65.32 -21.40
N ALA A 30 -7.09 66.37 -20.73
CA ALA A 30 -8.17 66.32 -19.78
C ALA A 30 -9.49 66.04 -20.51
N ALA A 31 -10.13 64.92 -20.18
CA ALA A 31 -11.54 64.72 -20.39
C ALA A 31 -12.13 64.24 -19.06
N LEU A 32 -13.08 65.02 -18.53
CA LEU A 32 -13.88 64.68 -17.37
C LEU A 32 -14.55 63.32 -17.58
N PHE A 33 -13.96 62.27 -17.04
CA PHE A 33 -14.70 61.08 -16.64
C PHE A 33 -14.83 61.14 -15.13
N ALA A 34 -16.02 61.51 -14.67
CA ALA A 34 -16.48 61.16 -13.34
C ALA A 34 -16.50 59.63 -13.26
N VAL A 35 -15.37 59.04 -12.87
CA VAL A 35 -15.30 57.63 -12.52
C VAL A 35 -15.99 57.52 -11.17
N ILE A 36 -17.28 57.21 -11.22
CA ILE A 36 -17.97 56.58 -10.11
C ILE A 36 -17.18 55.30 -9.84
N VAL A 37 -16.28 55.36 -8.85
CA VAL A 37 -15.69 54.16 -8.26
C VAL A 37 -16.84 53.49 -7.54
N LEU A 38 -17.61 52.68 -8.29
CA LEU A 38 -18.33 51.57 -7.72
C LEU A 38 -17.27 50.72 -7.04
N ALA A 39 -17.12 50.92 -5.73
CA ALA A 39 -16.55 49.91 -4.86
C ALA A 39 -17.45 48.68 -5.03
N ALA A 40 -17.13 47.86 -6.02
CA ALA A 40 -17.67 46.53 -6.12
C ALA A 40 -17.36 45.90 -4.76
N PRO A 41 -18.36 45.47 -3.98
CA PRO A 41 -18.06 44.60 -2.87
C PRO A 41 -17.33 43.43 -3.49
N SER A 42 -16.04 43.28 -3.17
CA SER A 42 -15.32 42.05 -3.42
C SER A 42 -16.13 40.99 -2.69
N ALA A 43 -17.03 40.34 -3.42
CA ALA A 43 -17.54 39.05 -3.09
C ALA A 43 -16.29 38.20 -2.98
N HIS A 44 -15.74 38.14 -1.77
CA HIS A 44 -14.93 37.02 -1.34
C HIS A 44 -15.87 35.86 -1.49
N GLY A 45 -15.89 35.28 -2.70
CA GLY A 45 -16.52 34.01 -2.96
C GLY A 45 -15.88 33.08 -1.96
N ARG A 46 -16.59 32.85 -0.85
CA ARG A 46 -16.40 31.62 -0.10
C ARG A 46 -16.65 30.55 -1.14
N SER A 47 -15.59 30.00 -1.70
CA SER A 47 -15.60 28.60 -2.11
C SER A 47 -15.80 27.81 -0.81
N GLU A 48 -17.02 27.88 -0.30
CA GLU A 48 -17.52 27.04 0.77
C GLU A 48 -17.65 25.68 0.10
N TYR A 49 -16.56 24.92 0.09
CA TYR A 49 -16.54 23.54 -0.37
C TYR A 49 -17.62 22.82 0.45
N PRO A 50 -18.79 22.48 -0.13
CA PRO A 50 -19.90 21.94 0.64
C PRO A 50 -19.51 20.63 1.33
N GLU A 51 -18.50 19.94 0.81
CA GLU A 51 -17.96 18.69 1.35
C GLU A 51 -17.13 18.88 2.62
N ALA A 52 -16.54 20.05 2.86
CA ALA A 52 -15.78 20.32 4.09
C ALA A 52 -16.68 20.20 5.33
N GLN A 53 -17.91 20.69 5.23
CA GLN A 53 -18.93 20.54 6.28
C GLN A 53 -19.33 19.08 6.48
N LEU A 54 -19.36 18.28 5.41
CA LEU A 54 -19.67 16.85 5.49
C LEU A 54 -18.54 16.06 6.16
N PHE A 55 -17.27 16.40 5.94
CA PHE A 55 -16.15 15.75 6.65
C PHE A 55 -16.22 16.03 8.16
N GLU A 56 -16.39 17.29 8.54
CA GLU A 56 -16.49 17.67 9.95
C GLU A 56 -17.72 17.03 10.61
N GLN A 57 -18.85 16.96 9.89
CA GLN A 57 -20.04 16.28 10.36
C GLN A 57 -19.81 14.77 10.52
N ALA A 58 -19.10 14.13 9.59
CA ALA A 58 -18.76 12.71 9.66
C ALA A 58 -17.88 12.40 10.89
N GLU A 59 -16.85 13.23 11.15
CA GLU A 59 -15.98 13.08 12.33
C GLU A 59 -16.77 13.22 13.64
N ARG A 60 -17.54 14.30 13.81
CA ARG A 60 -18.33 14.52 15.02
C ARG A 60 -19.34 13.40 15.29
N LEU A 61 -19.98 12.88 14.24
CA LEU A 61 -20.93 11.78 14.36
C LEU A 61 -20.23 10.45 14.63
N ASN A 62 -19.03 10.24 14.07
CA ASN A 62 -18.20 9.09 14.35
C ASN A 62 -17.76 9.05 15.83
N ASP A 63 -17.33 10.17 16.39
CA ASP A 63 -16.97 10.27 17.81
C ASP A 63 -18.16 9.94 18.72
N ARG A 64 -19.35 10.47 18.42
CA ARG A 64 -20.57 10.15 19.18
C ARG A 64 -20.98 8.69 19.05
N CYS A 65 -20.88 8.13 17.85
CA CYS A 65 -21.22 6.74 17.59
C CYS A 65 -20.24 5.77 18.29
N ARG A 66 -18.94 6.04 18.25
CA ARG A 66 -17.92 5.16 18.84
C ARG A 66 -17.70 5.37 20.34
N GLY A 67 -17.98 6.56 20.84
CA GLY A 67 -17.83 6.93 22.26
C GLY A 67 -19.09 6.76 23.10
N GLY A 68 -20.25 6.51 22.49
CA GLY A 68 -21.53 6.34 23.20
C GLY A 68 -21.82 4.89 23.60
N SER A 69 -22.81 4.70 24.49
CA SER A 69 -23.30 3.37 24.87
C SER A 69 -24.10 2.74 23.73
N GLY A 70 -23.90 1.45 23.45
CA GLY A 70 -24.62 0.73 22.39
C GLY A 70 -26.12 0.58 22.63
N ASP A 71 -26.55 0.63 23.89
CA ASP A 71 -27.97 0.53 24.27
C ASP A 71 -28.66 1.90 24.36
N ASP A 72 -27.91 3.00 24.22
CA ASP A 72 -28.47 4.36 24.21
C ASP A 72 -29.05 4.69 22.83
N PRO A 73 -30.36 4.97 22.71
CA PRO A 73 -30.97 5.37 21.45
C PRO A 73 -30.32 6.60 20.81
N ALA A 74 -29.68 7.48 21.59
CA ALA A 74 -28.95 8.64 21.06
C ALA A 74 -27.66 8.22 20.34
N THR A 75 -26.93 7.22 20.85
CA THR A 75 -25.76 6.65 20.17
C THR A 75 -26.15 6.02 18.84
N MET A 76 -27.23 5.22 18.84
CA MET A 76 -27.70 4.56 17.61
C MET A 76 -28.10 5.58 16.54
N ARG A 77 -28.83 6.64 16.93
CA ARG A 77 -29.13 7.75 16.02
C ARG A 77 -27.87 8.43 15.47
N ALA A 78 -26.83 8.60 16.29
CA ALA A 78 -25.56 9.17 15.83
C ALA A 78 -24.87 8.26 14.81
N CYS A 79 -24.90 6.94 15.01
CA CYS A 79 -24.38 5.96 14.05
C CYS A 79 -25.14 6.01 12.72
N ASP A 80 -26.48 6.03 12.76
CA ASP A 80 -27.31 6.11 11.55
C ASP A 80 -27.04 7.40 10.76
N GLN A 81 -26.93 8.53 11.48
CA GLN A 81 -26.59 9.83 10.89
C GLN A 81 -25.19 9.81 10.28
N ARG A 82 -24.20 9.20 10.95
CA ARG A 82 -22.84 9.05 10.43
C ARG A 82 -22.87 8.31 9.10
N ASP A 83 -23.60 7.20 9.03
CA ASP A 83 -23.66 6.35 7.85
C ASP A 83 -24.35 7.06 6.67
N ALA A 84 -25.38 7.87 6.96
CA ALA A 84 -26.01 8.74 5.97
C ALA A 84 -25.03 9.78 5.40
N VAL A 85 -24.21 10.41 6.25
CA VAL A 85 -23.19 11.39 5.83
C VAL A 85 -22.07 10.72 5.01
N ILE A 86 -21.57 9.57 5.47
CA ILE A 86 -20.59 8.75 4.72
C ILE A 86 -21.13 8.37 3.34
N THR A 87 -22.41 8.02 3.25
CA THR A 87 -23.07 7.70 1.97
C THR A 87 -23.10 8.92 1.03
N ARG A 88 -23.39 10.12 1.55
CA ARG A 88 -23.34 11.36 0.77
C ARG A 88 -21.93 11.67 0.28
N LEU A 89 -20.91 11.52 1.15
CA LEU A 89 -19.51 11.69 0.77
C LEU A 89 -19.08 10.71 -0.33
N LYS A 90 -19.43 9.43 -0.21
CA LYS A 90 -19.19 8.42 -1.25
C LYS A 90 -19.86 8.79 -2.58
N LYS A 91 -21.11 9.24 -2.55
CA LYS A 91 -21.84 9.71 -3.74
C LYS A 91 -21.18 10.93 -4.39
N ALA A 92 -20.52 11.79 -3.60
CA ALA A 92 -19.72 12.91 -4.06
C ALA A 92 -18.29 12.51 -4.50
N GLY A 93 -17.97 11.22 -4.55
CA GLY A 93 -16.68 10.71 -5.00
C GLY A 93 -15.58 10.81 -3.94
N TRP A 94 -15.91 10.72 -2.65
CA TRP A 94 -14.95 10.70 -1.55
C TRP A 94 -14.89 9.33 -0.87
N CYS A 95 -13.67 8.89 -0.58
CA CYS A 95 -13.34 7.59 0.00
C CYS A 95 -12.49 7.80 1.26
N TYR A 96 -12.70 6.98 2.29
CA TYR A 96 -12.00 7.09 3.56
C TYR A 96 -10.83 6.10 3.65
N GLY A 97 -9.61 6.60 3.44
CA GLY A 97 -8.39 5.79 3.35
C GLY A 97 -8.38 4.81 2.17
N LYS A 98 -7.32 4.00 2.08
CA LYS A 98 -7.17 2.85 1.19
C LYS A 98 -7.47 1.57 1.99
N GLU A 99 -7.69 0.46 1.28
CA GLU A 99 -7.93 -0.84 1.90
C GLU A 99 -6.73 -1.32 2.75
N SER A 100 -5.51 -0.96 2.34
CA SER A 100 -4.27 -1.26 3.06
C SER A 100 -3.97 -0.33 4.24
N ASP A 101 -4.74 0.74 4.44
CA ASP A 101 -4.43 1.75 5.46
C ASP A 101 -4.89 1.26 6.85
N TYR A 102 -4.01 1.37 7.84
CA TYR A 102 -4.41 1.15 9.24
C TYR A 102 -5.42 2.22 9.67
N GLY A 103 -6.32 1.90 10.59
CA GLY A 103 -7.43 2.79 10.98
C GLY A 103 -7.03 4.23 11.32
N TYR A 104 -5.86 4.44 11.93
CA TYR A 104 -5.33 5.77 12.29
C TYR A 104 -4.66 6.53 11.13
N GLN A 105 -4.45 5.87 9.98
CA GLN A 105 -3.86 6.45 8.77
C GLN A 105 -4.92 6.85 7.75
N ARG A 106 -6.17 6.40 7.93
CA ARG A 106 -7.25 6.64 7.00
C ARG A 106 -7.63 8.12 7.04
N VAL A 107 -7.69 8.73 5.86
CA VAL A 107 -8.10 10.12 5.67
C VAL A 107 -9.11 10.19 4.52
N TRP A 108 -9.99 11.19 4.55
CA TRP A 108 -10.87 11.46 3.40
C TRP A 108 -10.04 11.92 2.20
N GLN A 109 -10.18 11.19 1.10
CA GLN A 109 -9.51 11.47 -0.17
C GLN A 109 -10.49 11.27 -1.32
N ARG A 110 -10.21 11.86 -2.49
CA ARG A 110 -11.00 11.57 -3.69
C ARG A 110 -10.93 10.07 -3.98
N CYS A 111 -12.08 9.45 -4.22
CA CYS A 111 -12.11 8.11 -4.74
C CYS A 111 -11.33 8.11 -6.06
N HIS A 112 -10.40 7.17 -6.19
CA HIS A 112 -9.81 6.90 -7.50
C HIS A 112 -10.98 6.56 -8.45
N ALA A 113 -11.10 7.31 -9.54
CA ALA A 113 -12.14 7.10 -10.54
C ALA A 113 -12.21 5.61 -10.86
N GLY A 114 -13.43 5.06 -10.83
CA GLY A 114 -13.67 3.63 -10.93
C GLY A 114 -12.74 2.99 -11.94
N VAL A 115 -11.79 2.21 -11.41
CA VAL A 115 -11.15 1.19 -12.22
C VAL A 115 -12.33 0.33 -12.67
N ALA A 116 -12.60 0.31 -13.97
CA ALA A 116 -13.44 -0.71 -14.58
C ALA A 116 -13.10 -2.05 -13.92
N ALA A 117 -14.12 -2.88 -13.64
CA ALA A 117 -13.95 -4.20 -13.02
C ALA A 117 -12.62 -4.81 -13.46
N PRO A 118 -11.72 -5.17 -12.51
CA PRO A 118 -10.31 -5.34 -12.83
C PRO A 118 -10.19 -6.30 -14.00
N ALA A 119 -9.60 -5.83 -15.09
CA ALA A 119 -9.12 -6.72 -16.14
C ALA A 119 -8.25 -7.76 -15.43
N LYS A 120 -8.77 -8.99 -15.29
CA LYS A 120 -8.20 -10.09 -14.47
C LYS A 120 -7.34 -9.58 -13.32
N SER A 121 -7.92 -9.35 -12.14
CA SER A 121 -7.14 -9.09 -10.93
C SER A 121 -5.96 -10.06 -10.90
N THR A 122 -4.73 -9.54 -11.00
CA THR A 122 -3.53 -10.36 -10.93
C THR A 122 -3.58 -11.06 -9.59
N GLU A 123 -3.98 -12.32 -9.61
CA GLU A 123 -4.21 -13.10 -8.42
C GLU A 123 -2.89 -13.17 -7.67
N ILE A 124 -2.86 -12.59 -6.47
CA ILE A 124 -1.66 -12.63 -5.66
C ILE A 124 -1.57 -14.06 -5.13
N THR A 125 -0.53 -14.77 -5.56
CA THR A 125 -0.22 -16.12 -5.10
C THR A 125 1.05 -16.12 -4.27
N GLY A 126 1.21 -17.16 -3.48
CA GLY A 126 2.40 -17.34 -2.66
C GLY A 126 2.30 -18.53 -1.74
N TYR A 127 3.27 -18.64 -0.86
CA TYR A 127 3.40 -19.73 0.08
C TYR A 127 3.21 -19.22 1.51
N VAL A 128 2.39 -19.93 2.27
CA VAL A 128 2.09 -19.61 3.67
C VAL A 128 2.55 -20.74 4.56
N PHE A 129 3.20 -20.37 5.66
CA PHE A 129 3.40 -21.26 6.81
C PHE A 129 2.57 -20.74 7.97
N SER A 130 1.65 -21.56 8.47
CA SER A 130 0.71 -21.20 9.53
C SER A 130 0.98 -21.97 10.82
N ARG A 131 0.56 -21.40 11.96
CA ARG A 131 0.71 -21.97 13.31
C ARG A 131 0.14 -23.39 13.45
N GLY A 132 -0.91 -23.72 12.68
CA GLY A 132 -1.54 -25.04 12.68
C GLY A 132 -0.71 -26.16 12.04
N GLY A 133 0.40 -25.84 11.34
CA GLY A 133 1.13 -26.84 10.55
C GLY A 133 0.28 -27.41 9.40
N GLY A 134 0.87 -28.26 8.55
CA GLY A 134 0.35 -28.70 7.24
C GLY A 134 -0.96 -29.50 7.19
N ASN A 135 -1.83 -29.42 8.20
CA ASN A 135 -3.21 -29.93 8.15
C ASN A 135 -4.16 -28.92 7.48
N VAL A 136 -3.77 -28.39 6.33
CA VAL A 136 -4.57 -27.45 5.56
C VAL A 136 -4.97 -28.15 4.26
N SER A 137 -6.27 -28.31 4.04
CA SER A 137 -6.80 -28.91 2.82
C SER A 137 -6.98 -27.85 1.74
N PRO A 138 -6.89 -28.22 0.44
CA PRO A 138 -7.26 -27.32 -0.64
C PRO A 138 -8.66 -26.72 -0.43
N GLY A 139 -8.77 -25.40 -0.55
CA GLY A 139 -10.00 -24.63 -0.31
C GLY A 139 -10.13 -24.07 1.10
N ASP A 140 -9.35 -24.55 2.07
CA ASP A 140 -9.39 -24.02 3.44
C ASP A 140 -8.92 -22.56 3.48
N VAL A 141 -9.53 -21.78 4.37
CA VAL A 141 -9.14 -20.39 4.61
C VAL A 141 -8.11 -20.36 5.73
N ILE A 142 -6.91 -19.90 5.41
CA ILE A 142 -5.86 -19.58 6.39
C ILE A 142 -6.04 -18.12 6.77
N ARG A 143 -6.40 -17.88 8.03
CA ARG A 143 -6.61 -16.53 8.55
C ARG A 143 -5.27 -15.82 8.72
N ARG A 144 -5.23 -14.52 8.45
CA ARG A 144 -3.99 -13.73 8.52
C ARG A 144 -3.29 -13.83 9.88
N ASP A 145 -4.02 -13.89 10.98
CA ASP A 145 -3.49 -14.00 12.35
C ASP A 145 -2.88 -15.39 12.69
N ASP A 146 -3.15 -16.39 11.85
CA ASP A 146 -2.57 -17.73 11.96
C ASP A 146 -1.31 -17.90 11.10
N MET A 147 -1.02 -16.95 10.22
CA MET A 147 0.18 -16.97 9.38
C MET A 147 1.41 -16.61 10.21
N ILE A 148 2.52 -17.31 9.96
CA ILE A 148 3.84 -17.04 10.53
C ILE A 148 4.77 -16.51 9.44
N TYR A 149 4.75 -17.14 8.26
CA TYR A 149 5.48 -16.70 7.08
C TYR A 149 4.53 -16.56 5.90
N VAL A 150 4.72 -15.49 5.13
CA VAL A 150 4.03 -15.26 3.86
C VAL A 150 5.08 -14.94 2.80
N LEU A 151 5.15 -15.75 1.75
CA LEU A 151 6.15 -15.67 0.67
C LEU A 151 5.42 -15.41 -0.66
N TYR A 152 5.42 -14.19 -1.15
CA TYR A 152 4.68 -13.85 -2.37
C TYR A 152 5.48 -14.28 -3.62
N SER A 153 4.87 -15.00 -4.56
CA SER A 153 5.58 -15.62 -5.70
C SER A 153 5.93 -14.67 -6.85
N HIS A 154 5.21 -13.55 -6.97
CA HIS A 154 5.33 -12.62 -8.12
C HIS A 154 5.29 -11.15 -7.72
N VAL A 155 5.52 -10.87 -6.43
CA VAL A 155 5.57 -9.51 -5.91
C VAL A 155 7.03 -9.15 -5.70
N PRO A 156 7.58 -8.12 -6.37
CA PRO A 156 8.98 -7.76 -6.21
C PRO A 156 9.27 -7.25 -4.79
N CYS A 157 10.44 -7.59 -4.28
CA CYS A 157 10.98 -7.07 -3.03
C CYS A 157 11.21 -5.56 -3.11
N SER A 158 10.76 -4.80 -2.10
CA SER A 158 11.01 -3.35 -2.01
C SER A 158 12.15 -2.98 -1.05
N LEU A 159 12.79 -3.96 -0.40
CA LEU A 159 13.90 -3.68 0.50
C LEU A 159 15.18 -3.38 -0.31
N PRO A 160 16.02 -2.42 0.13
CA PRO A 160 17.24 -2.04 -0.57
C PRO A 160 18.36 -3.05 -0.34
N ILE A 161 18.19 -4.29 -0.80
CA ILE A 161 19.18 -5.36 -0.67
C ILE A 161 20.15 -5.28 -1.85
N ALA A 162 21.41 -5.00 -1.56
CA ALA A 162 22.46 -4.94 -2.57
C ALA A 162 22.59 -6.28 -3.30
N ALA A 163 22.76 -6.23 -4.63
CA ALA A 163 23.01 -7.39 -5.49
C ALA A 163 21.93 -8.49 -5.45
N ALA A 164 20.69 -8.20 -5.04
CA ALA A 164 19.61 -9.18 -4.97
C ALA A 164 18.31 -8.72 -5.67
N PRO A 165 18.36 -8.30 -6.96
CA PRO A 165 17.22 -7.70 -7.65
C PRO A 165 16.04 -8.66 -7.89
N ASN A 166 16.29 -9.98 -7.81
CA ASN A 166 15.30 -11.01 -8.08
C ASN A 166 14.59 -11.52 -6.83
N MET A 167 14.84 -10.91 -5.67
CA MET A 167 14.09 -11.27 -4.46
C MET A 167 12.64 -10.80 -4.58
N GLN A 168 11.77 -11.58 -3.95
CA GLN A 168 10.34 -11.34 -3.90
C GLN A 168 9.93 -10.87 -2.51
N ALA A 169 8.80 -10.21 -2.39
CA ALA A 169 8.31 -9.72 -1.11
C ALA A 169 7.95 -10.89 -0.18
N ALA A 170 8.22 -10.70 1.11
CA ALA A 170 7.80 -11.62 2.16
C ALA A 170 7.35 -10.84 3.41
N GLU A 171 6.55 -11.50 4.24
CA GLU A 171 6.13 -11.00 5.55
C GLU A 171 6.37 -12.06 6.61
N LEU A 172 6.90 -11.63 7.76
CA LEU A 172 7.09 -12.47 8.93
C LEU A 172 6.22 -11.95 10.07
N PHE A 173 5.47 -12.84 10.68
CA PHE A 173 4.61 -12.56 11.82
C PHE A 173 5.29 -13.05 13.10
N GLN A 174 5.81 -12.10 13.88
CA GLN A 174 6.37 -12.36 15.21
C GLN A 174 5.33 -11.94 16.26
N GLY A 175 4.49 -12.89 16.67
CA GLY A 175 3.31 -12.58 17.48
C GLY A 175 2.29 -11.78 16.68
N ARG A 176 1.99 -10.55 17.11
CA ARG A 176 1.10 -9.61 16.39
C ARG A 176 1.83 -8.61 15.51
N LYS A 177 3.17 -8.66 15.48
CA LYS A 177 3.99 -7.71 14.74
C LYS A 177 4.33 -8.25 13.36
N LEU A 178 3.94 -7.49 12.35
CA LEU A 178 4.32 -7.72 10.96
C LEU A 178 5.72 -7.14 10.70
N THR A 179 6.61 -7.96 10.17
CA THR A 179 7.93 -7.54 9.70
C THR A 179 8.02 -7.76 8.20
N ARG A 180 8.31 -6.69 7.45
CA ARG A 180 8.58 -6.80 6.02
C ARG A 180 9.90 -7.52 5.80
N ALA A 181 9.94 -8.34 4.77
CA ALA A 181 11.12 -9.07 4.35
C ALA A 181 11.11 -9.29 2.84
N CYS A 182 12.16 -9.93 2.38
CA CYS A 182 12.25 -10.43 1.03
C CYS A 182 12.71 -11.88 1.05
N TRP A 183 12.30 -12.66 0.07
CA TRP A 183 12.68 -14.06 -0.04
C TRP A 183 13.13 -14.39 -1.47
N ALA A 184 13.91 -15.46 -1.62
CA ALA A 184 14.23 -16.04 -2.91
C ALA A 184 14.51 -17.54 -2.77
N PRO A 185 14.15 -18.36 -3.77
CA PRO A 185 14.59 -19.74 -3.84
C PRO A 185 16.13 -19.79 -3.91
N THR A 186 16.71 -20.80 -3.28
CA THR A 186 18.15 -21.08 -3.38
C THR A 186 18.43 -21.98 -4.59
N ILE A 187 19.71 -22.21 -4.87
CA ILE A 187 20.18 -23.17 -5.89
C ILE A 187 20.06 -24.64 -5.46
N SER A 188 19.20 -24.97 -4.48
CA SER A 188 18.99 -26.36 -4.05
C SER A 188 18.56 -27.22 -5.25
N PRO A 189 19.20 -28.38 -5.48
CA PRO A 189 18.83 -29.27 -6.58
C PRO A 189 17.40 -29.82 -6.44
N LEU A 190 16.86 -29.82 -5.22
CA LEU A 190 15.49 -30.24 -4.96
C LEU A 190 14.49 -29.09 -5.13
N ALA A 191 14.97 -27.86 -5.37
CA ALA A 191 14.18 -26.63 -5.47
C ALA A 191 13.14 -26.50 -4.34
N ASP A 192 13.55 -26.88 -3.13
CA ASP A 192 12.77 -26.86 -1.90
C ASP A 192 13.25 -25.77 -0.95
N LYS A 193 14.52 -25.35 -1.01
CA LYS A 193 15.09 -24.38 -0.07
C LYS A 193 14.98 -22.95 -0.57
N PHE A 194 14.75 -22.04 0.37
CA PHE A 194 14.75 -20.61 0.14
C PHE A 194 15.52 -19.86 1.24
N THR A 195 15.84 -18.59 0.97
CA THR A 195 16.40 -17.66 1.94
C THR A 195 15.45 -16.47 2.10
N ILE A 196 15.27 -16.03 3.34
CA ILE A 196 14.54 -14.81 3.70
C ILE A 196 15.53 -13.81 4.30
N VAL A 197 15.36 -12.54 3.95
CA VAL A 197 16.07 -11.40 4.52
C VAL A 197 15.05 -10.39 5.03
N SER A 198 15.00 -10.18 6.34
CA SER A 198 14.10 -9.19 6.95
C SER A 198 14.58 -7.75 6.72
N GLN A 199 13.68 -6.78 6.93
CA GLN A 199 14.04 -5.36 6.93
C GLN A 199 15.08 -4.97 7.99
N TYR A 200 15.38 -5.85 8.95
CA TYR A 200 16.41 -5.65 9.98
C TYR A 200 17.75 -6.32 9.63
N GLY A 201 17.87 -6.90 8.43
CA GLY A 201 19.08 -7.60 8.00
C GLY A 201 19.24 -9.01 8.58
N HIS A 202 18.27 -9.51 9.34
CA HIS A 202 18.26 -10.92 9.75
C HIS A 202 18.02 -11.81 8.52
N VAL A 203 18.89 -12.80 8.34
CA VAL A 203 18.89 -13.75 7.23
C VAL A 203 18.60 -15.14 7.80
N GLU A 204 17.64 -15.84 7.21
CA GLU A 204 17.29 -17.20 7.55
C GLU A 204 17.11 -18.02 6.28
N SER A 205 17.49 -19.30 6.32
CA SER A 205 17.19 -20.25 5.25
C SER A 205 16.27 -21.35 5.77
N SER A 206 15.30 -21.73 4.95
CA SER A 206 14.33 -22.77 5.31
C SER A 206 13.92 -23.57 4.05
N SER A 207 12.99 -24.49 4.22
CA SER A 207 12.43 -25.31 3.15
C SER A 207 10.95 -24.99 2.95
N LEU A 208 10.49 -25.05 1.70
CA LEU A 208 9.07 -25.03 1.32
C LEU A 208 8.34 -26.27 1.85
N PHE A 209 9.05 -27.25 2.39
CA PHE A 209 8.44 -28.35 3.10
C PHE A 209 7.65 -27.83 4.31
N GLY A 210 6.34 -28.10 4.32
CA GLY A 210 5.41 -27.61 5.35
C GLY A 210 4.74 -26.28 5.02
N PHE A 211 5.12 -25.63 3.91
CA PHE A 211 4.38 -24.49 3.37
C PHE A 211 3.20 -24.97 2.52
N VAL A 212 2.17 -24.13 2.46
CA VAL A 212 0.96 -24.31 1.66
C VAL A 212 0.99 -23.27 0.55
N GLU A 213 0.79 -23.68 -0.69
CA GLU A 213 0.52 -22.78 -1.80
C GLU A 213 -0.87 -22.16 -1.62
N THR A 214 -0.97 -20.86 -1.84
CA THR A 214 -2.17 -20.09 -1.53
C THR A 214 -2.48 -19.03 -2.56
N ARG A 215 -3.75 -18.62 -2.57
CA ARG A 215 -4.26 -17.43 -3.27
C ARG A 215 -4.71 -16.43 -2.21
N PHE A 216 -4.18 -15.22 -2.23
CA PHE A 216 -4.51 -14.19 -1.24
C PHE A 216 -5.79 -13.45 -1.62
N ARG A 217 -6.62 -13.22 -0.61
CA ARG A 217 -7.82 -12.39 -0.69
C ARG A 217 -7.48 -10.94 -0.41
N ALA A 218 -8.39 -10.02 -0.78
CA ALA A 218 -8.23 -8.59 -0.53
C ALA A 218 -8.17 -8.24 0.97
N ASP A 219 -8.82 -9.04 1.82
CA ASP A 219 -8.80 -8.91 3.30
C ASP A 219 -7.49 -9.42 3.94
N GLY A 220 -6.57 -9.96 3.15
CA GLY A 220 -5.28 -10.47 3.61
C GLY A 220 -5.32 -11.91 4.15
N ASP A 221 -6.48 -12.56 4.16
CA ASP A 221 -6.57 -14.02 4.34
C ASP A 221 -6.09 -14.74 3.09
N ALA A 222 -5.79 -16.03 3.24
CA ALA A 222 -5.32 -16.87 2.14
C ALA A 222 -6.24 -18.08 1.96
N ILE A 223 -6.48 -18.48 0.72
CA ILE A 223 -7.17 -19.72 0.37
C ILE A 223 -6.10 -20.73 -0.02
N ALA A 224 -6.05 -21.86 0.68
CA ALA A 224 -5.15 -22.95 0.38
C ALA A 224 -5.45 -23.56 -1.00
N VAL A 225 -4.41 -23.75 -1.80
CA VAL A 225 -4.47 -24.44 -3.10
C VAL A 225 -3.96 -25.87 -2.95
N GLY A 226 -2.88 -26.06 -2.19
CA GLY A 226 -2.24 -27.35 -1.98
C GLY A 226 -0.90 -27.20 -1.26
N PRO A 227 -0.13 -28.27 -1.08
CA PRO A 227 1.21 -28.16 -0.52
C PRO A 227 2.13 -27.39 -1.48
N ALA A 228 3.01 -26.54 -0.95
CA ALA A 228 4.00 -25.81 -1.75
C ALA A 228 4.93 -26.76 -2.52
N ILE A 229 5.21 -27.92 -1.95
CA ILE A 229 5.83 -29.06 -2.62
C ILE A 229 5.14 -30.34 -2.18
N SER A 230 4.61 -31.12 -3.11
CA SER A 230 4.00 -32.41 -2.77
C SER A 230 5.05 -33.43 -2.34
N GLN A 231 4.70 -34.36 -1.46
CA GLN A 231 5.62 -35.42 -1.03
C GLN A 231 6.08 -36.29 -2.21
N HIS A 232 5.17 -36.55 -3.16
CA HIS A 232 5.49 -37.31 -4.38
C HIS A 232 6.52 -36.57 -5.25
N GLU A 233 6.30 -35.28 -5.48
CA GLU A 233 7.23 -34.46 -6.26
C GLU A 233 8.60 -34.34 -5.59
N TYR A 234 8.64 -34.13 -4.28
CA TYR A 234 9.89 -34.09 -3.53
C TYR A 234 10.69 -35.39 -3.68
N ARG A 235 10.02 -36.55 -3.49
CA ARG A 235 10.66 -37.86 -3.69
C ARG A 235 11.18 -38.04 -5.11
N ARG A 236 10.39 -37.65 -6.12
CA ARG A 236 10.81 -37.69 -7.53
C ARG A 236 12.08 -36.87 -7.77
N ARG A 237 12.13 -35.63 -7.28
CA ARG A 237 13.31 -34.75 -7.40
C ARG A 237 14.53 -35.32 -6.68
N LEU A 238 14.33 -35.92 -5.51
CA LEU A 238 15.39 -36.59 -4.76
C LEU A 238 15.97 -37.77 -5.54
N ASP A 239 15.12 -38.64 -6.09
CA ASP A 239 15.55 -39.81 -6.88
C ASP A 239 16.26 -39.39 -8.18
N GLU A 240 15.78 -38.34 -8.85
CA GLU A 240 16.46 -37.73 -10.00
C GLU A 240 17.84 -37.19 -9.62
N TYR A 241 17.95 -36.45 -8.53
CA TYR A 241 19.22 -35.94 -8.03
C TYR A 241 20.20 -37.07 -7.67
N MET A 242 19.75 -38.08 -6.92
CA MET A 242 20.59 -39.22 -6.55
C MET A 242 21.07 -40.03 -7.75
N ARG A 243 20.26 -40.13 -8.82
CA ARG A 243 20.68 -40.76 -10.08
C ARG A 243 21.74 -39.94 -10.81
N SER A 244 21.67 -38.61 -10.77
CA SER A 244 22.64 -37.73 -11.43
C SER A 244 24.05 -37.77 -10.82
N LEU A 245 24.17 -38.30 -9.61
CA LEU A 245 25.44 -38.44 -8.88
C LEU A 245 26.15 -39.78 -9.17
N ARG A 246 25.53 -40.69 -9.93
CA ARG A 246 26.11 -42.00 -10.30
C ARG A 246 26.64 -41.95 -11.73
#